data_AF-A0A524LMW2-F1
#
_entry.id   AF-A0A524LMW2-F1
#
_cell.length_a   1.000
_cell.length_b   1.000
_cell.length_c   1.000
_cell.angle_alpha   90.00
_cell.angle_beta   90.00
_cell.angle_gamma   90.00
#
_symmetry.space_group_name_H-M   'P 1'
#
loop_
_entity.id
_entity.type
_entity.pdbx_description
1 polymer ?
#
loop_
_entity_poly.entity_id
_entity_poly.type
_entity_poly.pdbx_seq_one_letter_code
_entity_poly.pdbx_strand_id
1 'polypeptide(L)'
;MNKKLIYFFCLFIFPWFHLLPWGSATHKTLVDQSVLKSIPLGSAAETWLKIFNMDKGFFYKYFQMDNEQYNLIQMIDMGVVLEDNQVNQLIMRRSDNHFHNPLLAFASAGLNDIFSGQSMAVWAQDGPGQDPYPEKNQSWKKVREFYYSALIAYNSYDKNANLRNMFKGIGHQIHLVQDAAVPDHVRNDAHVLNGIPLDITNKIKSSFRCIEGWADWNVNLIYSFSDNPIFPATHFNHILYTTAIPISNLIDSNYYDGTN
;
A
#
# COMPACT_ATOMS: atom_id res chain seq x y z
N MET A 1 59.18 -15.92 -14.68
CA MET A 1 58.43 -15.49 -13.46
C MET A 1 57.00 -15.17 -13.85
N ASN A 2 56.08 -16.11 -13.59
CA ASN A 2 54.67 -16.01 -13.98
C ASN A 2 53.90 -15.13 -12.98
N LYS A 3 53.38 -13.98 -13.44
CA LYS A 3 52.39 -13.20 -12.69
C LYS A 3 51.01 -13.77 -12.99
N LYS A 4 50.46 -14.56 -12.06
CA LYS A 4 49.04 -14.94 -12.07
C LYS A 4 48.23 -13.72 -11.59
N LEU A 5 47.45 -13.12 -12.49
CA LEU A 5 46.36 -12.21 -12.12
C LEU A 5 45.26 -13.06 -11.49
N ILE A 6 44.94 -12.79 -10.22
CA ILE A 6 43.75 -13.34 -9.56
C ILE A 6 42.66 -12.27 -9.71
N TYR A 7 41.70 -12.50 -10.59
CA TYR A 7 40.46 -11.72 -10.63
C TYR A 7 39.54 -12.24 -9.52
N PHE A 8 39.27 -11.40 -8.53
CA PHE A 8 38.15 -11.61 -7.60
C PHE A 8 36.85 -11.27 -8.34
N PHE A 9 36.13 -12.30 -8.79
CA PHE A 9 34.72 -12.14 -9.15
C PHE A 9 33.91 -12.09 -7.85
N CYS A 10 33.63 -10.89 -7.35
CA CYS A 10 32.55 -10.70 -6.39
C CYS A 10 31.23 -10.81 -7.17
N LEU A 11 30.75 -12.03 -7.33
CA LEU A 11 29.35 -12.30 -7.67
C LEU A 11 28.50 -11.85 -6.49
N PHE A 12 28.08 -10.58 -6.51
CA PHE A 12 26.91 -10.15 -5.74
C PHE A 12 25.69 -10.77 -6.41
N ILE A 13 25.43 -12.04 -6.08
CA ILE A 13 24.09 -12.58 -6.19
C ILE A 13 23.33 -11.84 -5.09
N PHE A 14 22.62 -10.78 -5.45
CA PHE A 14 21.55 -10.25 -4.62
C PHE A 14 20.40 -11.24 -4.74
N PRO A 15 20.15 -12.09 -3.75
CA PRO A 15 18.87 -12.75 -3.74
C PRO A 15 17.82 -11.66 -3.55
N TRP A 16 16.95 -11.54 -4.56
CA TRP A 16 15.68 -10.82 -4.45
C TRP A 16 14.84 -11.56 -3.41
N PHE A 17 15.07 -11.26 -2.14
CA PHE A 17 14.21 -11.73 -1.06
C PHE A 17 13.17 -10.66 -0.80
N HIS A 18 11.94 -10.98 -1.16
CA HIS A 18 10.75 -10.26 -0.73
C HIS A 18 10.75 -10.21 0.81
N LEU A 19 11.03 -9.03 1.35
CA LEU A 19 10.80 -8.72 2.75
C LEU A 19 9.29 -8.64 2.94
N LEU A 20 8.77 -9.45 3.85
CA LEU A 20 7.36 -9.48 4.20
C LEU A 20 7.22 -9.00 5.66
N PRO A 21 7.16 -7.68 5.93
CA PRO A 21 6.10 -7.19 6.81
C PRO A 21 4.78 -7.51 6.12
N TRP A 22 3.78 -8.01 6.85
CA TRP A 22 2.55 -8.64 6.35
C TRP A 22 2.57 -9.17 4.89
N GLY A 23 2.74 -10.49 4.71
CA GLY A 23 2.94 -11.12 3.41
C GLY A 23 2.08 -10.48 2.31
N SER A 24 2.70 -9.97 1.24
CA SER A 24 2.02 -9.30 0.12
C SER A 24 0.74 -10.01 -0.37
N ALA A 25 0.66 -11.32 -0.15
CA ALA A 25 -0.54 -12.12 -0.31
C ALA A 25 -1.77 -11.64 0.50
N THR A 26 -1.65 -11.20 1.76
CA THR A 26 -2.78 -10.80 2.62
C THR A 26 -3.37 -9.47 2.17
N HIS A 27 -2.56 -8.42 2.00
CA HIS A 27 -3.03 -7.14 1.47
C HIS A 27 -3.64 -7.29 0.07
N LYS A 28 -2.95 -8.02 -0.82
CA LYS A 28 -3.46 -8.36 -2.14
C LYS A 28 -4.78 -9.10 -2.08
N THR A 29 -4.92 -10.07 -1.18
CA THR A 29 -6.19 -10.80 -1.07
C THR A 29 -7.32 -9.91 -0.56
N LEU A 30 -7.06 -9.03 0.41
CA LEU A 30 -8.05 -8.06 0.86
C LEU A 30 -8.47 -7.11 -0.28
N VAL A 31 -7.54 -6.74 -1.17
CA VAL A 31 -7.86 -6.00 -2.40
C VAL A 31 -8.73 -6.83 -3.33
N ASP A 32 -8.33 -8.05 -3.67
CA ASP A 32 -9.12 -8.94 -4.53
C ASP A 32 -10.56 -9.05 -4.04
N GLN A 33 -10.74 -9.31 -2.73
CA GLN A 33 -12.07 -9.41 -2.12
C GLN A 33 -12.84 -8.09 -2.15
N SER A 34 -12.22 -6.98 -1.74
CA SER A 34 -12.90 -5.69 -1.64
C SER A 34 -13.25 -5.10 -3.01
N VAL A 35 -12.37 -5.22 -4.00
CA VAL A 35 -12.61 -4.74 -5.37
C VAL A 35 -13.72 -5.55 -6.05
N LEU A 36 -13.69 -6.88 -5.92
CA LEU A 36 -14.74 -7.75 -6.47
C LEU A 36 -16.13 -7.43 -5.87
N LYS A 37 -16.19 -7.11 -4.57
CA LYS A 37 -17.45 -6.79 -3.88
C LYS A 37 -17.93 -5.36 -4.10
N SER A 38 -17.01 -4.41 -4.30
CA SER A 38 -17.34 -2.99 -4.49
C SER A 38 -17.92 -2.66 -5.87
N ILE A 39 -17.79 -3.58 -6.83
CA ILE A 39 -18.28 -3.39 -8.21
C ILE A 39 -19.12 -4.60 -8.62
N PRO A 40 -20.34 -4.77 -8.08
CA PRO A 40 -21.24 -5.82 -8.54
C PRO A 40 -21.52 -5.65 -10.05
N LEU A 41 -21.54 -6.76 -10.79
CA LEU A 41 -22.02 -6.77 -12.18
C LEU A 41 -23.45 -6.22 -12.21
N GLY A 42 -23.73 -5.29 -13.12
CA GLY A 42 -24.98 -4.55 -13.25
C GLY A 42 -25.11 -3.30 -12.37
N SER A 43 -24.09 -2.95 -11.58
CA SER A 43 -24.16 -1.81 -10.66
C SER A 43 -23.95 -0.44 -11.34
N ALA A 44 -24.30 0.64 -10.64
CA ALA A 44 -23.97 2.00 -11.06
C ALA A 44 -22.46 2.19 -11.26
N ALA A 45 -21.62 1.51 -10.47
CA ALA A 45 -20.17 1.51 -10.62
C ALA A 45 -19.74 0.98 -12.00
N GLU A 46 -20.38 -0.07 -12.52
CA GLU A 46 -20.13 -0.57 -13.88
C GLU A 46 -20.44 0.48 -14.96
N THR A 47 -21.47 1.30 -14.75
CA THR A 47 -21.85 2.36 -15.69
C THR A 47 -20.81 3.48 -15.75
N TRP A 48 -20.21 3.86 -14.61
CA TRP A 48 -19.11 4.82 -14.57
C TRP A 48 -17.87 4.34 -15.34
N LEU A 49 -17.63 3.03 -15.39
CA LEU A 49 -16.48 2.45 -16.09
C LEU A 49 -16.56 2.57 -17.61
N LYS A 50 -17.78 2.65 -18.17
CA LYS A 50 -17.97 2.87 -19.62
C LYS A 50 -17.37 4.20 -20.08
N ILE A 51 -17.32 5.21 -19.20
CA ILE A 51 -16.68 6.51 -19.46
C ILE A 51 -15.19 6.36 -19.77
N PHE A 52 -14.54 5.31 -19.26
CA PHE A 52 -13.13 5.03 -19.49
C PHE A 52 -12.86 4.13 -20.70
N ASN A 53 -13.84 3.93 -21.58
CA ASN A 53 -13.80 2.91 -22.64
C ASN A 53 -13.41 1.54 -22.07
N MET A 54 -14.00 1.20 -20.93
CA MET A 54 -14.02 -0.16 -20.35
C MET A 54 -15.39 -0.78 -20.63
N ASP A 55 -15.83 -0.67 -21.87
CA ASP A 55 -17.11 -1.10 -22.42
C ASP A 55 -17.33 -2.62 -22.35
N LYS A 56 -16.23 -3.39 -22.30
CA LYS A 56 -16.26 -4.85 -22.02
C LYS A 56 -16.30 -5.17 -20.52
N GLY A 57 -16.23 -4.18 -19.64
CA GLY A 57 -16.21 -4.34 -18.19
C GLY A 57 -14.82 -4.25 -17.55
N PHE A 58 -14.81 -4.04 -16.24
CA PHE A 58 -13.64 -3.82 -15.37
C PHE A 58 -12.50 -4.84 -15.56
N PHE A 59 -12.86 -6.11 -15.74
CA PHE A 59 -11.93 -7.25 -15.82
C PHE A 59 -11.25 -7.41 -17.18
N TYR A 60 -11.70 -6.69 -18.21
CA TYR A 60 -11.27 -6.91 -19.59
C TYR A 60 -10.35 -5.81 -20.11
N LYS A 61 -10.06 -4.79 -19.30
CA LYS A 61 -9.06 -3.77 -19.62
C LYS A 61 -7.68 -4.25 -19.19
N TYR A 62 -6.77 -4.28 -20.16
CA TYR A 62 -5.35 -4.54 -19.92
C TYR A 62 -4.53 -3.27 -20.17
N PHE A 63 -3.56 -3.05 -19.31
CA PHE A 63 -2.55 -2.00 -19.39
C PHE A 63 -1.22 -2.63 -19.79
N GLN A 64 -0.53 -2.01 -20.73
CA GLN A 64 0.81 -2.42 -21.13
C GLN A 64 1.84 -1.78 -20.19
N MET A 65 2.78 -2.58 -19.70
CA MET A 65 3.95 -2.12 -18.94
C MET A 65 5.10 -3.11 -19.14
N ASP A 66 6.29 -2.62 -19.52
CA ASP A 66 7.50 -3.44 -19.68
C ASP A 66 7.33 -4.74 -20.51
N ASN A 67 6.55 -4.65 -21.59
CA ASN A 67 6.15 -5.75 -22.49
C ASN A 67 5.19 -6.79 -21.89
N GLU A 68 4.67 -6.54 -20.70
CA GLU A 68 3.64 -7.35 -20.07
C GLU A 68 2.28 -6.64 -20.05
N GLN A 69 1.22 -7.45 -19.97
CA GLN A 69 -0.15 -6.97 -19.84
C GLN A 69 -0.67 -7.22 -18.44
N TYR A 70 -1.20 -6.17 -17.83
CA TYR A 70 -1.81 -6.23 -16.51
C TYR A 70 -3.24 -5.77 -16.57
N ASN A 71 -4.15 -6.54 -15.98
CA ASN A 71 -5.51 -6.05 -15.74
C ASN A 71 -5.52 -5.03 -14.60
N LEU A 72 -6.66 -4.38 -14.40
CA LEU A 72 -6.83 -3.35 -13.39
C LEU A 72 -6.52 -3.83 -11.96
N ILE A 73 -7.03 -5.00 -11.57
CA ILE A 73 -6.80 -5.57 -10.23
C ILE A 73 -5.31 -5.78 -10.02
N GLN A 74 -4.61 -6.35 -11.00
CA GLN A 74 -3.16 -6.52 -10.96
C GLN A 74 -2.41 -5.18 -10.83
N MET A 75 -2.96 -4.07 -11.31
CA MET A 75 -2.37 -2.75 -11.11
C MET A 75 -2.57 -2.23 -9.68
N ILE A 76 -3.74 -2.47 -9.08
CA ILE A 76 -3.96 -2.14 -7.67
C ILE A 76 -3.06 -3.03 -6.80
N ASP A 77 -3.04 -4.33 -7.05
CA ASP A 77 -2.17 -5.29 -6.36
C ASP A 77 -0.71 -4.87 -6.41
N MET A 78 -0.24 -4.44 -7.59
CA MET A 78 1.11 -3.95 -7.77
C MET A 78 1.40 -2.76 -6.84
N GLY A 79 0.48 -1.79 -6.74
CA GLY A 79 0.64 -0.65 -5.84
C GLY A 79 0.67 -1.05 -4.37
N VAL A 80 -0.18 -1.99 -3.97
CA VAL A 80 -0.18 -2.55 -2.62
C VAL A 80 1.17 -3.16 -2.28
N VAL A 81 1.67 -4.07 -3.11
CA VAL A 81 2.96 -4.74 -2.87
C VAL A 81 4.13 -3.76 -2.87
N LEU A 82 4.08 -2.74 -3.72
CA LEU A 82 5.15 -1.77 -3.85
C LEU A 82 5.17 -0.74 -2.71
N GLU A 83 4.11 -0.60 -1.91
CA GLU A 83 4.12 0.27 -0.73
C GLU A 83 5.03 -0.30 0.37
N ASP A 84 5.13 -1.61 0.51
CA ASP A 84 6.10 -2.27 1.41
C ASP A 84 7.48 -2.50 0.79
N ASN A 85 7.63 -2.29 -0.52
CA ASN A 85 8.85 -2.67 -1.21
C ASN A 85 10.04 -1.76 -0.82
N GLN A 86 11.19 -2.38 -0.55
CA GLN A 86 12.39 -1.72 -0.05
C GLN A 86 13.51 -1.83 -1.09
N VAL A 87 14.17 -0.72 -1.43
CA VAL A 87 15.40 -0.75 -2.28
C VAL A 87 16.56 -1.35 -1.50
N ASN A 88 16.60 -1.09 -0.20
CA ASN A 88 17.65 -1.49 0.71
C ASN A 88 17.05 -1.61 2.11
N GLN A 89 17.25 -2.75 2.76
CA GLN A 89 16.68 -3.04 4.08
C GLN A 89 17.07 -2.03 5.17
N LEU A 90 18.08 -1.19 4.89
CA LEU A 90 18.70 -0.26 5.82
C LEU A 90 18.47 1.22 5.49
N ILE A 91 18.02 1.59 4.28
CA ILE A 91 17.95 3.00 3.85
C ILE A 91 16.70 3.23 3.00
N MET A 92 15.89 4.23 3.39
CA MET A 92 14.70 4.75 2.68
C MET A 92 13.60 3.71 2.45
N ARG A 93 12.88 3.36 3.52
CA ARG A 93 11.74 2.44 3.48
C ARG A 93 10.43 3.20 3.58
N ARG A 94 9.52 2.96 2.64
CA ARG A 94 8.17 3.54 2.70
C ARG A 94 7.42 3.04 3.94
N SER A 95 7.67 1.78 4.32
CA SER A 95 7.14 1.12 5.53
C SER A 95 7.42 1.81 6.86
N ASP A 96 8.45 2.66 6.94
CA ASP A 96 8.68 3.48 8.14
C ASP A 96 7.54 4.48 8.38
N ASN A 97 6.76 4.80 7.34
CA ASN A 97 5.63 5.72 7.38
C ASN A 97 4.26 5.01 7.46
N HIS A 98 4.23 3.71 7.76
CA HIS A 98 2.99 2.93 7.89
C HIS A 98 2.36 3.01 9.28
N PHE A 99 2.84 3.90 10.14
CA PHE A 99 2.39 4.00 11.52
C PHE A 99 1.56 5.26 11.75
N HIS A 100 0.49 5.13 12.52
CA HIS A 100 -0.34 6.26 12.94
C HIS A 100 -0.99 6.00 14.30
N ASN A 101 -0.49 6.65 15.35
CA ASN A 101 -1.10 6.62 16.66
C ASN A 101 -2.22 7.68 16.79
N PRO A 102 -3.51 7.28 16.82
CA PRO A 102 -4.64 8.20 16.86
C PRO A 102 -4.76 8.99 18.17
N LEU A 103 -4.02 8.62 19.22
CA LEU A 103 -4.00 9.35 20.50
C LEU A 103 -3.03 10.54 20.48
N LEU A 104 -2.28 10.73 19.39
CA LEU A 104 -1.27 11.76 19.25
C LEU A 104 -1.64 12.74 18.13
N ALA A 105 -1.11 13.96 18.22
CA ALA A 105 -1.20 14.89 17.10
C ALA A 105 -0.47 14.35 15.86
N PHE A 106 -0.99 14.62 14.66
CA PHE A 106 -0.47 14.08 13.39
C PHE A 106 1.05 14.22 13.20
N ALA A 107 1.63 15.34 13.65
CA ALA A 107 3.07 15.59 13.55
C ALA A 107 3.93 14.65 14.41
N SER A 108 3.32 13.97 15.38
CA SER A 108 3.97 13.04 16.32
C SER A 108 3.30 11.66 16.33
N ALA A 109 2.30 11.44 15.48
CA ALA A 109 1.56 10.18 15.39
C ALA A 109 2.28 9.11 14.57
N GLY A 110 3.36 9.45 13.86
CA GLY A 110 4.14 8.49 13.08
C GLY A 110 5.09 7.63 13.90
N LEU A 111 5.86 6.80 13.19
CA LEU A 111 6.84 5.91 13.82
C LEU A 111 7.92 6.73 14.54
N ASN A 112 8.21 6.41 15.80
CA ASN A 112 9.21 7.16 16.59
C ASN A 112 10.02 6.31 17.60
N ASP A 113 10.25 5.04 17.30
CA ASP A 113 10.95 4.10 18.18
C ASP A 113 12.39 3.78 17.74
N ILE A 114 12.64 2.57 17.22
CA ILE A 114 13.90 2.10 16.62
C ILE A 114 14.16 2.85 15.31
N PHE A 115 13.10 3.30 14.63
CA PHE A 115 13.17 4.09 13.41
C PHE A 115 12.27 5.32 13.51
N SER A 116 12.28 6.15 12.48
CA SER A 116 11.43 7.32 12.41
C SER A 116 10.77 7.42 11.05
N GLY A 117 9.48 7.74 11.06
CA GLY A 117 8.70 7.99 9.87
C GLY A 117 7.58 8.98 10.15
N GLN A 118 7.05 9.54 9.08
CA GLN A 118 5.87 10.39 9.17
C GLN A 118 4.66 9.56 9.59
N SER A 119 3.68 10.22 10.18
CA SER A 119 2.34 9.65 10.35
C SER A 119 1.82 9.18 9.00
N MET A 120 1.29 7.95 8.94
CA MET A 120 0.67 7.37 7.75
C MET A 120 -0.36 8.29 7.10
N ALA A 121 -1.17 8.97 7.91
CA ALA A 121 -2.16 9.92 7.43
C ALA A 121 -1.52 11.13 6.74
N VAL A 122 -0.31 11.55 7.15
CA VAL A 122 0.47 12.60 6.49
C VAL A 122 1.18 12.05 5.25
N TRP A 123 1.82 10.89 5.38
CA TRP A 123 2.55 10.20 4.31
C TRP A 123 1.68 9.96 3.07
N ALA A 124 0.42 9.53 3.28
CA ALA A 124 -0.56 9.35 2.21
C ALA A 124 -0.77 10.60 1.33
N GLN A 125 -0.37 11.78 1.81
CA GLN A 125 -0.58 13.07 1.18
C GLN A 125 0.72 13.80 0.81
N ASP A 126 1.87 13.39 1.37
CA ASP A 126 3.17 14.05 1.21
C ASP A 126 3.89 13.65 -0.08
N GLY A 127 3.44 14.21 -1.20
CA GLY A 127 4.08 14.00 -2.50
C GLY A 127 5.58 14.29 -2.52
N PRO A 128 6.04 15.47 -2.06
CA PRO A 128 7.47 15.80 -1.99
C PRO A 128 8.28 14.83 -1.11
N GLY A 129 7.74 14.39 0.03
CA GLY A 129 8.39 13.39 0.88
C GLY A 129 8.52 12.02 0.23
N GLN A 130 7.63 11.69 -0.71
CA GLN A 130 7.64 10.43 -1.45
C GLN A 130 8.59 10.42 -2.67
N ASP A 131 8.94 11.57 -3.24
CA ASP A 131 9.76 11.68 -4.47
C ASP A 131 11.15 10.98 -4.40
N PRO A 132 11.85 10.95 -3.25
CA PRO A 132 13.12 10.23 -3.14
C PRO A 132 13.01 8.70 -3.21
N TYR A 133 11.81 8.12 -3.07
CA TYR A 133 11.58 6.67 -3.05
C TYR A 133 11.37 6.10 -4.47
N PRO A 134 11.56 4.79 -4.72
CA PRO A 134 11.46 4.18 -6.06
C PRO A 134 10.14 4.43 -6.77
N GLU A 135 9.04 4.28 -6.03
CA GLU A 135 7.69 4.50 -6.54
C GLU A 135 7.34 5.97 -6.67
N LYS A 136 8.22 6.84 -6.14
CA LYS A 136 8.07 8.29 -6.12
C LYS A 136 6.74 8.67 -5.48
N ASN A 137 6.21 9.81 -5.90
CA ASN A 137 4.94 10.35 -5.45
C ASN A 137 3.73 9.49 -5.88
N GLN A 138 3.18 8.80 -4.88
CA GLN A 138 1.91 8.06 -4.89
C GLN A 138 0.90 8.70 -3.91
N SER A 139 1.10 9.97 -3.56
CA SER A 139 0.18 10.70 -2.68
C SER A 139 -1.23 10.78 -3.27
N TRP A 140 -2.25 10.90 -2.43
CA TRP A 140 -3.64 11.01 -2.88
C TRP A 140 -3.86 12.12 -3.91
N LYS A 141 -3.20 13.28 -3.73
CA LYS A 141 -3.23 14.37 -4.71
C LYS A 141 -2.74 13.88 -6.07
N LYS A 142 -1.62 13.15 -6.11
CA LYS A 142 -1.04 12.64 -7.35
C LYS A 142 -1.93 11.60 -8.02
N VAL A 143 -2.53 10.71 -7.24
CA VAL A 143 -3.52 9.74 -7.74
C VAL A 143 -4.69 10.45 -8.43
N ARG A 144 -5.21 11.53 -7.82
CA ARG A 144 -6.27 12.35 -8.43
C ARG A 144 -5.83 13.11 -9.67
N GLU A 145 -4.58 13.58 -9.73
CA GLU A 145 -4.01 14.19 -10.93
C GLU A 145 -3.98 13.18 -12.09
N PHE A 146 -3.60 11.92 -11.85
CA PHE A 146 -3.66 10.87 -12.86
C PHE A 146 -5.08 10.61 -13.33
N TYR A 147 -6.04 10.54 -12.41
CA TYR A 147 -7.45 10.39 -12.75
C TYR A 147 -7.95 11.51 -13.66
N TYR A 148 -7.70 12.76 -13.28
CA TYR A 148 -8.07 13.93 -14.07
C TYR A 148 -7.39 13.90 -15.45
N SER A 149 -6.10 13.61 -15.50
CA SER A 149 -5.32 13.54 -16.74
C SER A 149 -5.85 12.45 -17.68
N ALA A 150 -6.29 11.31 -17.14
CA ALA A 150 -6.93 10.25 -17.93
C ALA A 150 -8.27 10.71 -18.55
N LEU A 151 -9.07 11.49 -17.82
CA LEU A 151 -10.36 11.99 -18.30
C LEU A 151 -10.22 12.97 -19.47
N ILE A 152 -9.18 13.80 -19.44
CA ILE A 152 -8.95 14.84 -20.46
C ILE A 152 -7.96 14.42 -21.56
N ALA A 153 -7.39 13.21 -21.48
CA ALA A 153 -6.41 12.73 -22.44
C ALA A 153 -7.00 12.63 -23.85
N TYR A 154 -6.29 13.23 -24.82
CA TYR A 154 -6.69 13.26 -26.22
C TYR A 154 -6.58 11.90 -26.92
N ASN A 155 -5.54 11.12 -26.59
CA ASN A 155 -5.27 9.83 -27.22
C ASN A 155 -5.35 8.67 -26.19
N SER A 156 -5.49 7.45 -26.71
CA SER A 156 -5.64 6.25 -25.89
C SER A 156 -4.37 5.87 -25.13
N TYR A 157 -3.19 6.21 -25.64
CA TYR A 157 -1.92 5.92 -25.00
C TYR A 157 -1.79 6.67 -23.67
N ASP A 158 -1.95 8.00 -23.70
CA ASP A 158 -1.88 8.85 -22.50
C ASP A 158 -3.00 8.53 -21.52
N LYS A 159 -4.22 8.28 -22.03
CA LYS A 159 -5.34 7.85 -21.20
C LYS A 159 -5.01 6.59 -20.43
N ASN A 160 -4.52 5.55 -21.11
CA ASN A 160 -4.20 4.27 -20.49
C ASN A 160 -3.01 4.38 -19.53
N ALA A 161 -1.98 5.18 -19.86
CA ALA A 161 -0.84 5.41 -18.98
C ALA A 161 -1.26 6.08 -17.66
N ASN A 162 -2.14 7.09 -17.74
CA ASN A 162 -2.68 7.77 -16.57
C ASN A 162 -3.60 6.85 -15.75
N LEU A 163 -4.49 6.09 -16.39
CA LEU A 163 -5.32 5.11 -15.68
C LEU A 163 -4.48 4.06 -14.95
N ARG A 164 -3.45 3.52 -15.60
CA ARG A 164 -2.52 2.57 -15.00
C ARG A 164 -1.88 3.13 -13.73
N ASN A 165 -1.32 4.34 -13.82
CA ASN A 165 -0.68 5.00 -12.68
C ASN A 165 -1.69 5.35 -11.58
N MET A 166 -2.92 5.71 -11.95
CA MET A 166 -4.00 5.94 -10.99
C MET A 166 -4.34 4.66 -10.22
N PHE A 167 -4.55 3.53 -10.90
CA PHE A 167 -4.87 2.26 -10.22
C PHE A 167 -3.72 1.76 -9.35
N LYS A 168 -2.47 1.88 -9.83
CA LYS A 168 -1.29 1.61 -9.00
C LYS A 168 -1.28 2.50 -7.76
N GLY A 169 -1.48 3.81 -7.94
CA GLY A 169 -1.57 4.76 -6.82
C GLY A 169 -2.70 4.46 -5.84
N ILE A 170 -3.87 3.98 -6.31
CA ILE A 170 -4.95 3.50 -5.44
C ILE A 170 -4.47 2.31 -4.58
N GLY A 171 -3.68 1.39 -5.15
CA GLY A 171 -3.07 0.30 -4.40
C GLY A 171 -2.23 0.78 -3.21
N HIS A 172 -1.36 1.76 -3.43
CA HIS A 172 -0.58 2.39 -2.36
C HIS A 172 -1.47 2.99 -1.26
N GLN A 173 -2.58 3.62 -1.62
CA GLN A 173 -3.51 4.22 -0.64
C GLN A 173 -4.30 3.15 0.12
N ILE A 174 -4.72 2.07 -0.55
CA ILE A 174 -5.40 0.94 0.10
C ILE A 174 -4.48 0.25 1.10
N HIS A 175 -3.21 0.08 0.77
CA HIS A 175 -2.21 -0.48 1.68
C HIS A 175 -2.21 0.25 3.02
N LEU A 176 -2.08 1.58 3.01
CA LEU A 176 -2.08 2.41 4.21
C LEU A 176 -3.40 2.26 5.00
N VAL A 177 -4.56 2.27 4.32
CA VAL A 177 -5.85 2.07 4.99
C VAL A 177 -5.95 0.68 5.65
N GLN A 178 -5.37 -0.35 5.03
CA GLN A 178 -5.32 -1.70 5.62
C GLN A 178 -4.40 -1.71 6.84
N ASP A 179 -3.23 -1.08 6.79
CA ASP A 179 -2.32 -0.97 7.94
C ASP A 179 -2.94 -0.20 9.11
N ALA A 180 -3.81 0.78 8.85
CA ALA A 180 -4.53 1.49 9.91
C ALA A 180 -5.48 0.58 10.71
N ALA A 181 -5.86 -0.58 10.17
CA ALA A 181 -6.66 -1.59 10.88
C ALA A 181 -5.81 -2.58 11.71
N VAL A 182 -4.48 -2.46 11.66
CA VAL A 182 -3.54 -3.35 12.35
C VAL A 182 -3.09 -2.70 13.66
N PRO A 183 -3.40 -3.29 14.83
CA PRO A 183 -2.99 -2.78 16.15
C PRO A 183 -1.53 -2.37 16.26
N ASP A 184 -0.60 -3.11 15.65
CA ASP A 184 0.84 -2.81 15.75
C ASP A 184 1.19 -1.48 15.06
N HIS A 185 0.56 -1.18 13.92
CA HIS A 185 0.74 0.06 13.15
C HIS A 185 0.10 1.29 13.82
N VAL A 186 -0.96 1.10 14.62
CA VAL A 186 -1.60 2.19 15.37
C VAL A 186 -1.07 2.37 16.80
N ARG A 187 -0.35 1.39 17.35
CA ARG A 187 0.31 1.51 18.65
C ARG A 187 1.79 1.89 18.57
N ASN A 188 2.32 2.08 17.35
CA ASN A 188 3.74 2.38 17.13
C ASN A 188 4.65 1.23 17.61
N ASP A 189 4.23 -0.02 17.34
CA ASP A 189 4.96 -1.24 17.69
C ASP A 189 5.83 -1.70 16.49
N ALA A 190 7.02 -1.11 16.27
CA ALA A 190 7.82 -1.48 15.09
C ALA A 190 8.33 -2.93 15.14
N HIS A 191 8.23 -3.62 14.02
CA HIS A 191 8.54 -5.05 13.90
C HIS A 191 9.41 -5.36 12.67
N VAL A 192 10.38 -4.46 12.41
CA VAL A 192 11.33 -4.50 11.28
C VAL A 192 12.15 -5.79 11.19
N LEU A 193 12.33 -6.51 12.29
CA LEU A 193 13.11 -7.76 12.32
C LEU A 193 12.38 -8.97 11.74
N ASN A 194 11.09 -8.87 11.41
CA ASN A 194 10.33 -9.96 10.79
C ASN A 194 10.80 -10.29 9.36
N GLY A 195 11.42 -9.31 8.69
CA GLY A 195 11.97 -9.48 7.35
C GLY A 195 13.41 -10.01 7.30
N ILE A 196 14.15 -10.00 8.42
CA ILE A 196 15.53 -10.49 8.42
C ILE A 196 15.50 -12.02 8.48
N PRO A 197 16.05 -12.76 7.50
CA PRO A 197 16.12 -14.22 7.54
C PRO A 197 17.24 -14.67 8.49
N LEU A 198 17.16 -14.27 9.75
CA LEU A 198 17.97 -14.82 10.84
C LEU A 198 17.19 -16.01 11.41
N ASP A 199 17.29 -17.14 10.73
CA ASP A 199 16.90 -18.48 11.21
C ASP A 199 15.39 -18.80 11.25
N ILE A 200 15.04 -19.99 10.76
CA ILE A 200 13.66 -20.54 10.67
C ILE A 200 13.02 -20.61 12.07
N THR A 201 13.83 -20.70 13.12
CA THR A 201 13.41 -20.66 14.53
C THR A 201 12.86 -19.28 14.96
N ASN A 202 13.30 -18.19 14.35
CA ASN A 202 12.77 -16.84 14.63
C ASN A 202 11.48 -16.55 13.86
N LYS A 203 11.25 -17.19 12.71
CA LYS A 203 10.00 -17.05 11.96
C LYS A 203 8.79 -17.61 12.73
N ILE A 204 9.00 -18.69 13.49
CA ILE A 204 8.01 -19.23 14.44
C ILE A 204 7.84 -18.26 15.63
N LYS A 205 8.90 -17.61 16.11
CA LYS A 205 8.82 -16.68 17.25
C LYS A 205 8.26 -15.30 16.90
N SER A 206 8.47 -14.80 15.69
CA SER A 206 7.92 -13.52 15.21
C SER A 206 6.42 -13.60 14.95
N SER A 207 5.95 -14.74 14.45
CA SER A 207 4.51 -15.01 14.23
C SER A 207 3.67 -15.07 15.51
N PHE A 208 4.30 -15.21 16.68
CA PHE A 208 3.64 -15.06 17.99
C PHE A 208 3.82 -13.68 18.64
N ARG A 209 4.60 -12.76 18.04
CA ARG A 209 4.97 -11.47 18.66
C ARG A 209 4.31 -10.24 18.05
N CYS A 210 3.73 -10.38 16.86
CA CYS A 210 3.03 -9.30 16.16
C CYS A 210 1.73 -9.85 15.59
N ILE A 211 0.69 -9.01 15.52
CA ILE A 211 -0.60 -9.43 14.95
C ILE A 211 -0.44 -9.81 13.48
N GLU A 212 0.53 -9.20 12.80
CA GLU A 212 0.85 -9.48 11.41
C GLU A 212 1.15 -10.96 11.20
N GLY A 213 2.09 -11.49 11.97
CA GLY A 213 2.49 -12.87 11.86
C GLY A 213 1.47 -13.85 12.43
N TRP A 214 0.50 -13.43 13.25
CA TRP A 214 -0.67 -14.27 13.59
C TRP A 214 -1.65 -14.36 12.42
N ALA A 215 -1.93 -13.25 11.74
CA ALA A 215 -2.90 -13.19 10.65
C ALA A 215 -2.49 -14.06 9.45
N ASP A 216 -1.19 -14.18 9.15
CA ASP A 216 -0.66 -15.09 8.13
C ASP A 216 -1.11 -16.56 8.33
N TRP A 217 -1.25 -17.00 9.57
CA TRP A 217 -1.70 -18.36 9.91
C TRP A 217 -3.23 -18.48 10.02
N ASN A 218 -3.93 -17.35 10.05
CA ASN A 218 -5.38 -17.27 10.26
C ASN A 218 -6.10 -16.65 9.06
N VAL A 219 -5.54 -16.80 7.86
CA VAL A 219 -6.04 -16.16 6.64
C VAL A 219 -7.53 -16.45 6.36
N ASN A 220 -8.02 -17.65 6.68
CA ASN A 220 -9.44 -18.00 6.52
C ASN A 220 -10.36 -17.16 7.44
N LEU A 221 -9.89 -16.84 8.65
CA LEU A 221 -10.64 -15.96 9.56
C LEU A 221 -10.62 -14.51 9.05
N ILE A 222 -9.48 -14.04 8.55
CA ILE A 222 -9.38 -12.72 7.89
C ILE A 222 -10.35 -12.64 6.71
N TYR A 223 -10.46 -13.70 5.90
CA TYR A 223 -11.42 -13.75 4.80
C TYR A 223 -12.86 -13.63 5.28
N SER A 224 -13.22 -14.29 6.39
CA SER A 224 -14.57 -14.18 6.94
C SER A 224 -14.96 -12.75 7.35
N PHE A 225 -13.99 -11.93 7.80
CA PHE A 225 -14.21 -10.51 8.08
C PHE A 225 -14.39 -9.70 6.78
N SER A 226 -13.61 -10.01 5.74
CA SER A 226 -13.75 -9.38 4.43
C SER A 226 -15.06 -9.74 3.72
N ASP A 227 -15.70 -10.86 4.09
CA ASP A 227 -17.01 -11.29 3.58
C ASP A 227 -18.16 -10.47 4.14
N ASN A 228 -17.98 -9.87 5.32
CA ASN A 228 -19.01 -9.08 5.98
C ASN A 228 -18.40 -7.75 6.49
N PRO A 229 -17.94 -6.88 5.58
CA PRO A 229 -17.26 -5.65 5.97
C PRO A 229 -18.24 -4.72 6.68
N ILE A 230 -17.80 -4.16 7.81
CA ILE A 230 -18.50 -3.04 8.45
C ILE A 230 -17.94 -1.77 7.81
N PHE A 231 -18.78 -1.05 7.06
CA PHE A 231 -18.37 0.22 6.47
C PHE A 231 -18.44 1.32 7.54
N PRO A 232 -17.32 1.96 7.89
CA PRO A 232 -17.34 3.06 8.84
C PRO A 232 -18.09 4.26 8.24
N ALA A 233 -18.80 5.01 9.09
CA ALA A 233 -19.41 6.27 8.71
C ALA A 233 -18.33 7.35 8.56
N THR A 234 -17.59 7.34 7.45
CA THR A 234 -16.53 8.33 7.18
C THR A 234 -17.10 9.55 6.47
N HIS A 235 -16.89 10.72 7.05
CA HIS A 235 -17.34 11.99 6.51
C HIS A 235 -16.22 12.71 5.76
N PHE A 236 -16.30 12.78 4.43
CA PHE A 236 -15.29 13.46 3.59
C PHE A 236 -15.53 14.97 3.39
N ASN A 237 -16.58 15.52 4.02
CA ASN A 237 -16.88 16.94 4.00
C ASN A 237 -16.25 17.71 5.17
N HIS A 238 -15.57 17.00 6.09
CA HIS A 238 -14.92 17.60 7.25
C HIS A 238 -13.40 17.48 7.15
N ILE A 239 -12.72 18.61 7.29
CA ILE A 239 -11.27 18.68 7.44
C ILE A 239 -11.00 18.59 8.94
N LEU A 240 -10.47 17.46 9.40
CA LEU A 240 -10.14 17.27 10.82
C LEU A 240 -8.96 18.14 11.25
N TYR A 241 -8.03 18.43 10.33
CA TYR A 241 -6.81 19.16 10.60
C TYR A 241 -6.44 20.05 9.42
N THR A 242 -5.94 21.27 9.68
CA THR A 242 -5.59 22.25 8.64
C THR A 242 -4.53 21.75 7.65
N THR A 243 -3.76 20.74 8.02
CA THR A 243 -2.70 20.13 7.21
C THR A 243 -3.12 18.85 6.48
N ALA A 244 -4.33 18.32 6.74
CA ALA A 244 -4.82 17.09 6.14
C ALA A 244 -6.07 17.34 5.30
N ILE A 245 -6.13 16.76 4.09
CA ILE A 245 -7.36 16.74 3.31
C ILE A 245 -8.29 15.62 3.82
N PRO A 246 -9.61 15.67 3.55
CA PRO A 246 -10.58 14.77 4.16
C PRO A 246 -10.36 13.26 3.94
N ILE A 247 -9.49 12.86 3.01
CA ILE A 247 -9.12 11.45 2.82
C ILE A 247 -8.42 10.85 4.04
N SER A 248 -7.79 11.67 4.90
CA SER A 248 -7.20 11.22 6.16
C SER A 248 -8.23 10.56 7.07
N ASN A 249 -9.51 10.87 6.91
CA ASN A 249 -10.61 10.33 7.71
C ASN A 249 -10.83 8.82 7.45
N LEU A 250 -10.21 8.24 6.42
CA LEU A 250 -10.13 6.79 6.23
C LEU A 250 -9.13 6.12 7.19
N ILE A 251 -8.12 6.85 7.65
CA ILE A 251 -7.08 6.36 8.57
C ILE A 251 -7.44 6.76 10.00
N ASP A 252 -7.74 8.05 10.21
CA ASP A 252 -8.11 8.59 11.51
C ASP A 252 -9.23 9.62 11.38
N SER A 253 -10.33 9.32 12.05
CA SER A 253 -11.53 10.17 12.11
C SER A 253 -11.57 11.06 13.36
N ASN A 254 -10.51 11.03 14.18
CA ASN A 254 -10.35 11.74 15.45
C ASN A 254 -11.49 11.45 16.45
N TYR A 255 -12.03 10.23 16.40
CA TYR A 255 -13.06 9.74 17.33
C TYR A 255 -12.51 8.76 18.37
N TYR A 256 -11.32 8.20 18.16
CA TYR A 256 -10.71 7.28 19.10
C TYR A 256 -9.95 8.05 20.19
N ASP A 257 -10.36 7.87 21.44
CA ASP A 257 -9.76 8.53 22.61
C ASP A 257 -9.08 7.54 23.57
N GLY A 258 -9.02 6.25 23.18
CA GLY A 258 -8.45 5.19 23.99
C GLY A 258 -9.46 4.52 24.93
N THR A 259 -10.72 4.94 24.91
CA THR A 259 -11.78 4.42 25.81
C THR A 259 -12.97 3.79 25.08
N ASN A 260 -13.07 3.98 23.76
CA ASN A 260 -14.12 3.45 22.90
C ASN A 260 -13.82 2.08 22.30
#